data_AF-A0A950TZG9-F1
#
_entry.id   AF-A0A950TZG9-F1
#
_cell.length_a   1.000
_cell.length_b   1.000
_cell.length_c   1.000
_cell.angle_alpha   90.00
_cell.angle_beta   90.00
_cell.angle_gamma   90.00
#
_symmetry.space_group_name_H-M   'P 1'
#
loop_
_entity.id
_entity.type
_entity.pdbx_description
1 polymer ?
#
loop_
_entity_poly.entity_id
_entity_poly.type
_entity_poly.pdbx_seq_one_letter_code
_entity_poly.pdbx_strand_id
1 'polypeptide(L)'
;MDRPTSLYLDLIRFSAAAAVFMSHAGTAKFSGGLFWQLMPLGEEAVTVFFVLSGFVIGYAVHEREASARTYAVSRLARVYSVAVPALVLTFILDRAGTMFQPSLYLPEHGYRPDGIASQMLQSLAFTNQFWSNHVQPGSNGPYWSLAFEVWYYVIFGLIAFAPRKWVIPGVMLILFCAGPRIAVLWPMWLLGLVAYYVCSKGPLGKKTGLLLWLASLVLLLAVVGPLRTRANLYE
;
A
#
# COMPACT_ATOMS: atom_id res chain seq x y z
N MET A 1 10.09 -20.14 -4.13
CA MET A 1 10.09 -19.12 -5.20
C MET A 1 11.49 -19.09 -5.77
N ASP A 2 11.57 -19.34 -7.06
CA ASP A 2 12.81 -19.30 -7.82
C ASP A 2 13.25 -17.84 -8.06
N ARG A 3 14.51 -17.68 -8.45
CA ARG A 3 15.13 -16.37 -8.66
C ARG A 3 14.42 -15.53 -9.75
N PRO A 4 14.02 -16.11 -10.90
CA PRO A 4 13.29 -15.37 -11.93
C PRO A 4 11.96 -14.78 -11.44
N THR A 5 11.15 -15.57 -10.71
CA THR A 5 9.89 -15.07 -10.15
C THR A 5 10.13 -13.97 -9.13
N SER A 6 11.15 -14.11 -8.27
CA SER A 6 11.52 -13.04 -7.33
C SER A 6 11.85 -11.73 -8.04
N LEU A 7 12.71 -11.81 -9.06
CA LEU A 7 13.13 -10.64 -9.85
C LEU A 7 11.94 -9.99 -10.56
N TYR A 8 11.02 -10.80 -11.09
CA TYR A 8 9.79 -10.31 -11.72
C TYR A 8 8.91 -9.55 -10.73
N LEU A 9 8.70 -10.09 -9.52
CA LEU A 9 7.93 -9.39 -8.48
C LEU A 9 8.60 -8.09 -8.04
N ASP A 10 9.94 -8.06 -7.97
CA ASP A 10 10.70 -6.85 -7.63
C ASP A 10 10.60 -5.78 -8.72
N LEU A 11 10.61 -6.19 -9.99
CA LEU A 11 10.37 -5.29 -11.12
C LEU A 11 8.97 -4.66 -11.06
N ILE A 12 7.93 -5.45 -10.74
CA ILE A 12 6.58 -4.91 -10.58
C ILE A 12 6.54 -3.92 -9.41
N ARG A 13 7.15 -4.24 -8.26
CA ARG A 13 7.22 -3.31 -7.12
C ARG A 13 7.91 -2.01 -7.46
N PHE A 14 9.05 -2.08 -8.14
CA PHE A 14 9.78 -0.90 -8.59
C PHE A 14 8.94 -0.07 -9.54
N SER A 15 8.25 -0.71 -10.51
CA SER A 15 7.39 -0.02 -11.46
C SER A 15 6.20 0.66 -10.78
N ALA A 16 5.57 0.00 -9.80
CA ALA A 16 4.51 0.59 -9.00
C ALA A 16 5.02 1.77 -8.15
N ALA A 17 6.20 1.63 -7.53
CA ALA A 17 6.83 2.72 -6.76
C ALA A 17 7.12 3.94 -7.66
N ALA A 18 7.65 3.70 -8.86
CA ALA A 18 7.88 4.75 -9.85
C ALA A 18 6.58 5.41 -10.29
N ALA A 19 5.51 4.65 -10.52
CA ALA A 19 4.20 5.18 -10.87
C ALA A 19 3.62 6.08 -9.76
N VAL A 20 3.71 5.66 -8.48
CA VAL A 20 3.32 6.49 -7.32
C VAL A 20 4.15 7.76 -7.25
N PHE A 21 5.47 7.65 -7.40
CA PHE A 21 6.36 8.81 -7.39
C PHE A 21 6.01 9.81 -8.51
N MET A 22 5.84 9.34 -9.74
CA MET A 22 5.50 10.17 -10.88
C MET A 22 4.11 10.81 -10.74
N SER A 23 3.14 10.09 -10.16
CA SER A 23 1.82 10.64 -9.82
C SER A 23 1.95 11.83 -8.86
N HIS A 24 2.71 11.71 -7.77
CA HIS A 24 2.93 12.82 -6.85
C HIS A 24 3.74 13.97 -7.47
N ALA A 25 4.78 13.66 -8.24
CA ALA A 25 5.58 14.65 -8.97
C ALA A 25 4.73 15.43 -9.99
N GLY A 26 3.66 14.83 -10.53
CA GLY A 26 2.73 15.46 -11.47
C GLY A 26 1.85 16.55 -10.87
N THR A 27 1.81 16.70 -9.55
CA THR A 27 1.05 17.78 -8.92
C THR A 27 1.62 19.17 -9.27
N ALA A 28 0.75 20.17 -9.37
CA ALA A 28 1.13 21.55 -9.72
C ALA A 28 2.23 22.10 -8.80
N LYS A 29 2.22 21.72 -7.51
CA LYS A 29 3.22 22.14 -6.51
C LYS A 29 4.65 21.68 -6.82
N PHE A 30 4.85 20.61 -7.59
CA PHE A 30 6.19 20.04 -7.83
C PHE A 30 6.67 20.22 -9.27
N SER A 31 5.78 20.11 -10.26
CA SER A 31 6.17 20.18 -11.68
C SER A 31 5.34 21.15 -12.51
N GLY A 32 4.47 21.95 -11.88
CA GLY A 32 3.53 22.80 -12.62
C GLY A 32 2.51 22.00 -13.45
N GLY A 33 2.33 20.71 -13.16
CA GLY A 33 1.40 19.84 -13.90
C GLY A 33 2.03 19.00 -15.01
N LEU A 34 3.37 19.00 -15.19
CA LEU A 34 4.05 18.33 -16.30
C LEU A 34 3.70 16.83 -16.45
N PHE A 35 3.34 16.16 -15.36
CA PHE A 35 2.98 14.74 -15.34
C PHE A 35 1.52 14.48 -14.91
N TRP A 36 0.62 15.42 -15.17
CA TRP A 36 -0.79 15.31 -14.74
C TRP A 36 -1.47 14.01 -15.21
N GLN A 37 -1.10 13.49 -16.39
CA GLN A 37 -1.67 12.26 -16.95
C GLN A 37 -1.34 11.02 -16.12
N LEU A 38 -0.26 11.07 -15.34
CA LEU A 38 0.19 9.98 -14.47
C LEU A 38 -0.41 10.06 -13.07
N MET A 39 -1.05 11.18 -12.69
CA MET A 39 -1.66 11.34 -11.37
C MET A 39 -2.64 10.20 -11.03
N PRO A 40 -3.55 9.78 -11.92
CA PRO A 40 -4.50 8.72 -11.60
C PRO A 40 -3.85 7.34 -11.38
N LEU A 41 -2.63 7.12 -11.89
CA LEU A 41 -1.92 5.85 -11.71
C LEU A 41 -1.42 5.65 -10.28
N GLY A 42 -1.37 6.70 -9.46
CA GLY A 42 -0.88 6.60 -8.08
C GLY A 42 -1.72 5.66 -7.22
N GLU A 43 -3.05 5.84 -7.24
CA GLU A 43 -3.98 5.01 -6.45
C GLU A 43 -3.98 3.55 -6.94
N GLU A 44 -3.97 3.35 -8.27
CA GLU A 44 -3.92 2.02 -8.88
C GLU A 44 -2.59 1.30 -8.55
N ALA A 45 -1.48 2.03 -8.55
CA ALA A 45 -0.18 1.48 -8.18
C ALA A 45 -0.11 1.07 -6.69
N VAL A 46 -0.80 1.78 -5.80
CA VAL A 46 -0.94 1.36 -4.39
C VAL A 46 -1.67 0.02 -4.29
N THR A 47 -2.72 -0.18 -5.09
CA THR A 47 -3.44 -1.47 -5.15
C THR A 47 -2.54 -2.63 -5.55
N VAL A 48 -1.59 -2.40 -6.49
CA VAL A 48 -0.59 -3.41 -6.86
C VAL A 48 0.25 -3.82 -5.65
N PHE A 49 0.64 -2.89 -4.78
CA PHE A 49 1.36 -3.25 -3.55
C PHE A 49 0.53 -4.14 -2.63
N PHE A 50 -0.77 -3.87 -2.45
CA PHE A 50 -1.64 -4.73 -1.64
C PHE A 50 -1.76 -6.15 -2.21
N VAL A 51 -1.99 -6.29 -3.51
CA VAL A 51 -2.06 -7.61 -4.17
C VAL A 51 -0.72 -8.35 -4.05
N LEU A 52 0.40 -7.68 -4.35
CA LEU A 52 1.73 -8.31 -4.23
C LEU A 52 2.08 -8.69 -2.80
N SER A 53 1.61 -7.91 -1.83
CA SER A 53 1.80 -8.17 -0.40
C SER A 53 1.10 -9.46 0.01
N GLY A 54 -0.17 -9.63 -0.35
CA GLY A 54 -0.92 -10.87 -0.11
C GLY A 54 -0.28 -12.08 -0.79
N PHE A 55 0.19 -11.92 -2.03
CA PHE A 55 0.87 -13.00 -2.77
C PHE A 55 2.14 -13.47 -2.05
N VAL A 56 3.03 -12.54 -1.69
CA VAL A 56 4.30 -12.88 -1.03
C VAL A 56 4.09 -13.45 0.36
N ILE A 57 3.07 -13.00 1.09
CA ILE A 57 2.74 -13.55 2.40
C ILE A 57 2.20 -14.97 2.30
N GLY A 58 1.34 -15.24 1.31
CA GLY A 58 0.93 -16.60 1.00
C GLY A 58 2.14 -17.52 0.80
N TYR A 59 3.11 -17.08 -0.01
CA TYR A 59 4.37 -17.79 -0.20
C TYR A 59 5.17 -17.97 1.08
N ALA A 60 5.37 -16.90 1.85
CA ALA A 60 6.20 -16.93 3.04
C ALA A 60 5.65 -17.89 4.11
N VAL A 61 4.34 -17.89 4.36
CA VAL A 61 3.71 -18.77 5.36
C VAL A 61 3.62 -20.20 4.88
N HIS A 62 3.34 -20.45 3.59
CA HIS A 62 3.27 -21.81 3.06
C HIS A 62 4.64 -22.50 3.06
N GLU A 63 5.73 -21.77 2.87
CA GLU A 63 7.05 -22.37 2.56
C GLU A 63 8.13 -22.10 3.61
N ARG A 64 8.00 -21.07 4.44
CA ARG A 64 9.11 -20.59 5.30
C ARG A 64 8.73 -20.32 6.76
N GLU A 65 7.56 -19.77 7.01
CA GLU A 65 7.20 -19.23 8.33
C GLU A 65 6.25 -20.17 9.08
N ALA A 66 6.82 -21.12 9.83
CA ALA A 66 6.07 -22.16 10.53
C ALA A 66 5.46 -21.74 11.89
N SER A 67 5.75 -20.53 12.38
CA SER A 67 5.26 -20.08 13.69
C SER A 67 4.80 -18.62 13.67
N ALA A 68 3.84 -18.30 14.54
CA ALA A 68 3.33 -16.94 14.74
C ALA A 68 4.45 -15.94 15.08
N ARG A 69 5.44 -16.36 15.88
CA ARG A 69 6.58 -15.52 16.27
C ARG A 69 7.45 -15.17 15.07
N THR A 70 7.81 -16.16 14.26
CA THR A 70 8.63 -15.95 13.05
C THR A 70 7.91 -15.04 12.08
N TYR A 71 6.62 -15.27 11.84
CA TYR A 71 5.76 -14.41 11.02
C TYR A 71 5.75 -12.96 11.55
N ALA A 72 5.44 -12.76 12.83
CA ALA A 72 5.34 -11.44 13.43
C ALA A 72 6.66 -10.66 13.34
N VAL A 73 7.79 -11.27 13.71
CA VAL A 73 9.12 -10.63 13.64
C VAL A 73 9.46 -10.26 12.20
N SER A 74 9.22 -11.17 11.26
CA SER A 74 9.47 -10.98 9.83
C SER A 74 8.65 -9.82 9.25
N ARG A 75 7.36 -9.71 9.64
CA ARG A 75 6.48 -8.59 9.22
C ARG A 75 6.85 -7.28 9.89
N LEU A 76 7.13 -7.28 11.19
CA LEU A 76 7.55 -6.08 11.92
C LEU A 76 8.88 -5.55 11.38
N ALA A 77 9.87 -6.40 11.15
CA ALA A 77 11.15 -5.99 10.57
C ALA A 77 10.97 -5.37 9.18
N ARG A 78 10.18 -5.99 8.31
CA ARG A 78 9.84 -5.46 6.99
C ARG A 78 9.20 -4.07 7.10
N VAL A 79 8.17 -3.91 7.90
CA VAL A 79 7.41 -2.65 8.00
C VAL A 79 8.25 -1.57 8.67
N TYR A 80 8.83 -1.82 9.84
CA TYR A 80 9.56 -0.81 10.60
C TYR A 80 10.88 -0.40 9.93
N SER A 81 11.51 -1.27 9.12
CA SER A 81 12.68 -0.89 8.32
C SER A 81 12.39 0.22 7.30
N VAL A 82 11.12 0.40 6.91
CA VAL A 82 10.68 1.47 6.02
C VAL A 82 9.97 2.58 6.78
N ALA A 83 9.08 2.24 7.72
CA ALA A 83 8.27 3.19 8.48
C ALA A 83 9.13 4.17 9.29
N VAL A 84 10.12 3.66 10.04
CA VAL A 84 10.93 4.52 10.92
C VAL A 84 11.78 5.50 10.10
N PRO A 85 12.56 5.06 9.09
CA PRO A 85 13.29 6.00 8.25
C PRO A 85 12.38 6.99 7.54
N ALA A 86 11.22 6.55 7.02
CA ALA A 86 10.27 7.44 6.36
C ALA A 86 9.76 8.53 7.31
N LEU A 87 9.33 8.19 8.52
CA LEU A 87 8.81 9.16 9.50
C LEU A 87 9.90 10.13 9.98
N VAL A 88 11.12 9.62 10.25
CA VAL A 88 12.26 10.47 10.63
C VAL A 88 12.60 11.44 9.50
N LEU A 89 12.70 10.94 8.27
CA LEU A 89 13.01 11.77 7.11
C LEU A 89 11.91 12.79 6.85
N THR A 90 10.62 12.41 6.95
CA THR A 90 9.49 13.35 6.87
C THR A 90 9.62 14.45 7.90
N PHE A 91 9.89 14.12 9.17
CA PHE A 91 10.05 15.13 10.21
C PHE A 91 11.20 16.10 9.90
N ILE A 92 12.37 15.59 9.50
CA ILE A 92 13.54 16.42 9.18
C ILE A 92 13.26 17.32 7.96
N LEU A 93 12.73 16.74 6.88
CA LEU A 93 12.45 17.46 5.64
C LEU A 93 11.33 18.49 5.83
N ASP A 94 10.31 18.21 6.63
CA ASP A 94 9.26 19.17 6.92
C ASP A 94 9.80 20.36 7.72
N ARG A 95 10.69 20.11 8.70
CA ARG A 95 11.33 21.18 9.46
C ARG A 95 12.26 22.03 8.61
N ALA A 96 13.02 21.42 7.71
CA ALA A 96 13.86 22.16 6.78
C ALA A 96 13.01 22.93 5.75
N GLY A 97 12.04 22.26 5.12
CA GLY A 97 11.21 22.82 4.06
C GLY A 97 10.32 23.97 4.53
N THR A 98 9.78 23.90 5.75
CA THR A 98 9.05 25.04 6.35
C THR A 98 9.92 26.27 6.60
N MET A 99 11.25 26.11 6.71
CA MET A 99 12.19 27.25 6.82
C MET A 99 12.56 27.82 5.45
N PHE A 100 12.79 26.96 4.45
CA PHE A 100 13.27 27.39 3.13
C PHE A 100 12.17 27.81 2.16
N GLN A 101 11.02 27.13 2.19
CA GLN A 101 9.89 27.40 1.30
C GLN A 101 8.56 27.17 2.02
N PRO A 102 8.15 28.09 2.91
CA PRO A 102 6.94 27.94 3.71
C PRO A 102 5.65 27.80 2.87
N SER A 103 5.64 28.38 1.66
CA SER A 103 4.50 28.34 0.74
C SER A 103 4.12 26.92 0.29
N LEU A 104 5.04 25.96 0.34
CA LEU A 104 4.75 24.55 0.03
C LEU A 104 4.16 23.78 1.22
N TYR A 105 4.16 24.38 2.41
CA TYR A 105 3.76 23.77 3.67
C TYR A 105 2.48 24.42 4.22
N LEU A 106 1.49 24.55 3.34
CA LEU A 106 0.19 25.12 3.66
C LEU A 106 -0.88 24.01 3.81
N PRO A 107 -1.96 24.25 4.58
CA PRO A 107 -3.04 23.28 4.75
C PRO A 107 -3.67 22.79 3.42
N GLU A 108 -3.76 23.65 2.41
CA GLU A 108 -4.23 23.29 1.06
C GLU A 108 -3.35 22.25 0.35
N HIS A 109 -2.10 22.10 0.77
CA HIS A 109 -1.16 21.11 0.26
C HIS A 109 -1.10 19.83 1.13
N GLY A 110 -2.00 19.74 2.12
CA GLY A 110 -2.12 18.59 3.02
C GLY A 110 -1.12 18.62 4.19
N TYR A 111 -0.41 19.73 4.41
CA TYR A 111 0.47 19.87 5.56
C TYR A 111 -0.28 20.43 6.77
N ARG A 112 -0.17 19.76 7.92
CA ARG A 112 -0.74 20.22 9.19
C ARG A 112 0.34 20.20 10.27
N PRO A 113 0.81 21.37 10.74
CA PRO A 113 1.87 21.43 11.75
C PRO A 113 1.39 21.00 13.14
N ASP A 114 0.08 21.09 13.40
CA ASP A 114 -0.50 20.83 14.71
C ASP A 114 -0.46 19.34 15.07
N GLY A 115 0.01 19.06 16.29
CA GLY A 115 -0.01 17.71 16.84
C GLY A 115 1.00 16.75 16.21
N ILE A 116 2.13 17.22 15.67
CA ILE A 116 3.15 16.35 15.04
C ILE A 116 3.51 15.12 15.88
N ALA A 117 3.61 15.26 17.21
CA ALA A 117 3.86 14.13 18.11
C ALA A 117 2.75 13.07 18.04
N SER A 118 1.47 13.48 18.06
CA SER A 118 0.35 12.54 17.94
C SER A 118 0.25 11.94 16.54
N GLN A 119 0.61 12.70 15.50
CA GLN A 119 0.68 12.19 14.12
C GLN A 119 1.74 11.08 14.00
N MET A 120 2.94 11.31 14.54
CA MET A 120 4.03 10.34 14.51
C MET A 120 3.71 9.11 15.35
N LEU A 121 3.15 9.28 16.55
CA LEU A 121 2.76 8.16 17.42
C LEU A 121 1.68 7.29 16.77
N GLN A 122 0.64 7.89 16.19
CA GLN A 122 -0.40 7.14 15.49
C GLN A 122 0.14 6.45 14.23
N SER A 123 1.10 7.07 13.55
CA SER A 123 1.73 6.50 12.35
C SER A 123 2.66 5.32 12.70
N LEU A 124 3.38 5.40 13.83
CA LEU A 124 4.17 4.29 14.37
C LEU A 124 3.30 3.15 14.90
N ALA A 125 2.14 3.47 15.48
CA ALA A 125 1.15 2.49 15.93
C ALA A 125 0.25 1.97 14.79
N PHE A 126 0.34 2.56 13.59
CA PHE A 126 -0.51 2.26 12.43
C PHE A 126 -2.01 2.44 12.69
N THR A 127 -2.40 3.30 13.63
CA THR A 127 -3.81 3.61 13.99
C THR A 127 -4.31 4.90 13.34
N ASN A 128 -3.46 5.55 12.55
CA ASN A 128 -3.71 6.83 11.89
C ASN A 128 -4.81 6.79 10.79
N GLN A 129 -5.38 5.61 10.52
CA GLN A 129 -6.45 5.38 9.54
C GLN A 129 -7.68 4.65 10.12
N PHE A 130 -7.77 4.56 11.46
CA PHE A 130 -8.90 3.91 12.11
C PHE A 130 -10.21 4.69 11.93
N TRP A 131 -11.28 4.02 11.50
CA TRP A 131 -12.60 4.66 11.31
C TRP A 131 -12.55 5.89 10.40
N SER A 132 -13.00 7.04 10.91
CA SER A 132 -12.97 8.34 10.23
C SER A 132 -11.64 9.07 10.41
N ASN A 133 -10.73 8.51 11.21
CA ASN A 133 -9.40 9.07 11.40
C ASN A 133 -8.63 9.06 10.08
N HIS A 134 -8.00 10.18 9.77
CA HIS A 134 -7.12 10.32 8.63
C HIS A 134 -5.98 11.24 9.01
N VAL A 135 -5.05 10.66 9.77
CA VAL A 135 -3.89 11.37 10.29
C VAL A 135 -2.71 11.08 9.39
N GLN A 136 -2.21 12.13 8.78
CA GLN A 136 -1.02 12.12 7.96
C GLN A 136 0.17 12.56 8.82
N PRO A 137 1.31 11.85 8.82
CA PRO A 137 2.51 12.33 9.46
C PRO A 137 3.12 13.45 8.62
N GLY A 138 2.96 14.71 9.08
CA GLY A 138 3.50 15.88 8.41
C GLY A 138 3.03 15.98 6.95
N SER A 139 3.97 16.15 6.01
CA SER A 139 3.69 16.22 4.56
C SER A 139 3.56 14.84 3.87
N ASN A 140 3.72 13.73 4.59
CA ASN A 140 3.79 12.38 4.02
C ASN A 140 2.40 11.75 3.81
N GLY A 141 1.66 12.28 2.84
CA GLY A 141 0.35 11.78 2.40
C GLY A 141 0.31 10.28 2.10
N PRO A 142 1.27 9.71 1.34
CA PRO A 142 1.22 8.30 0.94
C PRO A 142 1.31 7.27 2.08
N TYR A 143 1.67 7.70 3.30
CA TYR A 143 1.86 6.82 4.46
C TYR A 143 0.61 6.03 4.84
N TRP A 144 -0.60 6.49 4.48
CA TRP A 144 -1.86 5.81 4.81
C TRP A 144 -1.86 4.33 4.41
N SER A 145 -1.28 4.00 3.24
CA SER A 145 -1.28 2.64 2.68
C SER A 145 -0.53 1.63 3.56
N LEU A 146 0.51 2.08 4.26
CA LEU A 146 1.30 1.24 5.16
C LEU A 146 0.50 0.81 6.39
N ALA A 147 -0.37 1.70 6.91
CA ALA A 147 -1.25 1.36 8.01
C ALA A 147 -2.22 0.23 7.63
N PHE A 148 -2.78 0.28 6.42
CA PHE A 148 -3.67 -0.76 5.91
C PHE A 148 -2.94 -2.10 5.81
N GLU A 149 -1.73 -2.10 5.24
CA GLU A 149 -0.90 -3.29 5.10
C GLU A 149 -0.59 -3.96 6.45
N VAL A 150 -0.30 -3.19 7.50
CA VAL A 150 -0.06 -3.74 8.84
C VAL A 150 -1.27 -4.47 9.40
N TRP A 151 -2.47 -3.88 9.29
CA TRP A 151 -3.68 -4.55 9.79
C TRP A 151 -4.06 -5.77 8.96
N TYR A 152 -3.76 -5.78 7.67
CA TYR A 152 -3.85 -6.96 6.82
C TYR A 152 -2.92 -8.08 7.29
N TYR A 153 -1.71 -7.74 7.74
CA TYR A 153 -0.80 -8.72 8.32
C TYR A 153 -1.30 -9.27 9.65
N VAL A 154 -1.88 -8.42 10.50
CA VAL A 154 -2.46 -8.85 11.78
C VAL A 154 -3.64 -9.80 11.55
N ILE A 155 -4.56 -9.44 10.65
CA ILE A 155 -5.70 -10.28 10.26
C ILE A 155 -5.21 -11.62 9.71
N PHE A 156 -4.26 -11.61 8.77
CA PHE A 156 -3.74 -12.84 8.20
C PHE A 156 -2.98 -13.70 9.23
N GLY A 157 -2.19 -13.09 10.10
CA GLY A 157 -1.50 -13.79 11.19
C GLY A 157 -2.47 -14.49 12.13
N LEU A 158 -3.59 -13.85 12.46
CA LEU A 158 -4.68 -14.47 13.21
C LEU A 158 -5.27 -15.68 12.44
N ILE A 159 -5.56 -15.53 11.15
CA ILE A 159 -6.12 -16.62 10.32
C ILE A 159 -5.15 -17.80 10.24
N ALA A 160 -3.85 -17.53 10.06
CA ALA A 160 -2.83 -18.54 9.85
C ALA A 160 -2.51 -19.31 11.14
N PHE A 161 -2.38 -18.62 12.28
CA PHE A 161 -1.76 -19.20 13.47
C PHE A 161 -2.68 -19.32 14.70
N ALA A 162 -3.86 -18.69 14.72
CA ALA A 162 -4.76 -18.78 15.86
C ALA A 162 -5.66 -20.03 15.83
N PRO A 163 -6.17 -20.48 17.00
CA PRO A 163 -7.16 -21.56 17.06
C PRO A 163 -8.41 -21.20 16.25
N ARG A 164 -8.94 -22.16 15.46
CA ARG A 164 -10.07 -21.92 14.52
C ARG A 164 -11.28 -21.25 15.16
N LYS A 165 -11.60 -21.57 16.42
CA LYS A 165 -12.70 -20.97 17.18
C LYS A 165 -12.58 -19.45 17.39
N TRP A 166 -11.35 -18.90 17.34
CA TRP A 166 -11.08 -17.48 17.56
C TRP A 166 -10.86 -16.69 16.26
N VAL A 167 -10.70 -17.36 15.12
CA VAL A 167 -10.38 -16.69 13.86
C VAL A 167 -11.50 -15.75 13.44
N ILE A 168 -12.72 -16.26 13.25
CA ILE A 168 -13.87 -15.43 12.81
C ILE A 168 -14.14 -14.27 13.78
N PRO A 169 -14.35 -14.50 15.10
CA PRO A 169 -14.63 -13.39 16.02
C PRO A 169 -13.47 -12.39 16.10
N GLY A 170 -12.21 -12.86 16.04
CA GLY A 170 -11.05 -11.98 16.08
C GLY A 170 -10.90 -11.14 14.79
N VAL A 171 -11.14 -11.72 13.61
CA VAL A 171 -11.13 -10.98 12.34
C VAL A 171 -12.24 -9.93 12.35
N MET A 172 -13.46 -10.30 12.76
CA MET A 172 -14.58 -9.36 12.85
C MET A 172 -14.30 -8.22 13.83
N LEU A 173 -13.70 -8.52 14.99
CA LEU A 173 -13.31 -7.52 15.96
C LEU A 173 -12.24 -6.56 15.41
N ILE A 174 -11.19 -7.09 14.77
CA ILE A 174 -10.14 -6.27 14.17
C ILE A 174 -10.71 -5.38 13.07
N LEU A 175 -11.53 -5.92 12.17
CA LEU A 175 -12.15 -5.13 11.10
C LEU A 175 -13.10 -4.06 11.65
N PHE A 176 -13.86 -4.38 12.70
CA PHE A 176 -14.70 -3.41 13.40
C PHE A 176 -13.87 -2.28 14.04
N CYS A 177 -12.79 -2.62 14.75
CA CYS A 177 -11.91 -1.63 15.37
C CYS A 177 -11.15 -0.78 14.34
N ALA A 178 -10.67 -1.41 13.26
CA ALA A 178 -9.94 -0.74 12.19
C ALA A 178 -10.84 0.17 11.34
N GLY A 179 -12.12 -0.18 11.22
CA GLY A 179 -13.13 0.62 10.54
C GLY A 179 -13.28 0.29 9.04
N PRO A 180 -14.24 0.95 8.37
CA PRO A 180 -14.76 0.53 7.08
C PRO A 180 -13.74 0.64 5.94
N ARG A 181 -12.85 1.64 5.95
CA ARG A 181 -11.87 1.83 4.86
C ARG A 181 -10.91 0.64 4.76
N ILE A 182 -10.36 0.21 5.89
CA ILE A 182 -9.46 -0.95 5.95
C ILE A 182 -10.24 -2.21 5.52
N ALA A 183 -11.48 -2.37 5.98
CA ALA A 183 -12.32 -3.51 5.62
C ALA A 183 -12.66 -3.59 4.13
N VAL A 184 -12.95 -2.46 3.48
CA VAL A 184 -13.30 -2.41 2.05
C VAL A 184 -12.13 -2.76 1.15
N LEU A 185 -10.90 -2.40 1.53
CA LEU A 185 -9.70 -2.71 0.74
C LEU A 185 -9.08 -4.08 1.07
N TRP A 186 -9.51 -4.74 2.14
CA TRP A 186 -9.05 -6.08 2.52
C TRP A 186 -9.20 -7.14 1.43
N PRO A 187 -10.33 -7.21 0.68
CA PRO A 187 -10.47 -8.12 -0.46
C PRO A 187 -9.36 -7.97 -1.51
N MET A 188 -8.84 -6.76 -1.75
CA MET A 188 -7.77 -6.55 -2.73
C MET A 188 -6.48 -7.24 -2.28
N TRP A 189 -6.16 -7.19 -1.00
CA TRP A 189 -5.04 -7.93 -0.44
C TRP A 189 -5.26 -9.45 -0.54
N LEU A 190 -6.48 -9.92 -0.26
CA LEU A 190 -6.85 -11.33 -0.39
C LEU A 190 -6.72 -11.87 -1.81
N LEU A 191 -6.98 -11.05 -2.85
CA LEU A 191 -6.77 -11.46 -4.24
C LEU A 191 -5.33 -11.89 -4.50
N GLY A 192 -4.36 -11.21 -3.87
CA GLY A 192 -2.96 -11.60 -3.90
C GLY A 192 -2.71 -12.99 -3.29
N LEU A 193 -3.30 -13.23 -2.12
CA LEU A 193 -3.22 -14.51 -1.43
C LEU A 193 -3.85 -15.64 -2.27
N VAL A 194 -5.02 -15.39 -2.85
CA VAL A 194 -5.70 -16.34 -3.76
C VAL A 194 -4.84 -16.61 -4.98
N ALA A 195 -4.28 -15.58 -5.61
CA ALA A 195 -3.38 -15.73 -6.75
C ALA A 195 -2.18 -16.62 -6.42
N TYR A 196 -1.58 -16.46 -5.23
CA TYR A 196 -0.52 -17.35 -4.77
C TYR A 196 -1.00 -18.81 -4.68
N TYR A 197 -2.12 -19.09 -4.03
CA TYR A 197 -2.63 -20.46 -3.90
C TYR A 197 -3.05 -21.09 -5.23
N VAL A 198 -3.52 -20.29 -6.20
CA VAL A 198 -3.79 -20.77 -7.55
C VAL A 198 -2.49 -21.16 -8.23
N CYS A 199 -1.45 -20.32 -8.16
CA CYS A 199 -0.15 -20.61 -8.74
C CYS A 199 0.60 -21.76 -8.04
N SER A 200 0.40 -21.95 -6.73
CA SER A 200 1.06 -23.01 -5.97
C SER A 200 0.54 -24.41 -6.29
N LYS A 201 -0.68 -24.52 -6.84
CA LYS A 201 -1.26 -25.82 -7.28
C LYS A 201 -0.71 -26.31 -8.62
N GLY A 202 -0.01 -25.45 -9.36
CA GLY A 202 0.59 -25.77 -10.64
C GLY A 202 0.61 -24.54 -11.57
N PRO A 203 1.54 -24.51 -12.55
CA PRO A 203 1.60 -23.41 -13.50
C PRO A 203 0.33 -23.37 -14.35
N LEU A 204 -0.22 -22.17 -14.52
CA LEU A 204 -1.28 -21.95 -15.51
C LEU A 204 -0.75 -22.30 -16.91
N GLY A 205 -1.61 -22.86 -17.76
CA GLY A 205 -1.27 -23.10 -19.15
C GLY A 205 -0.81 -21.80 -19.83
N LYS A 206 0.23 -21.86 -20.66
CA LYS A 206 0.85 -20.66 -21.30
C LYS A 206 -0.18 -19.75 -21.99
N LYS A 207 -1.18 -20.33 -22.67
CA LYS A 207 -2.27 -19.60 -23.31
C LYS A 207 -3.10 -18.80 -22.31
N THR A 208 -3.53 -19.44 -21.22
CA THR A 208 -4.30 -18.79 -20.15
C THR A 208 -3.48 -17.68 -19.49
N GLY A 209 -2.20 -17.94 -19.20
CA GLY A 209 -1.30 -16.91 -18.64
C GLY A 209 -1.15 -15.70 -19.56
N LEU A 210 -0.95 -15.91 -20.85
CA LEU A 210 -0.86 -14.83 -21.84
C LEU A 210 -2.18 -14.05 -21.96
N LEU A 211 -3.33 -14.75 -21.99
CA LEU A 211 -4.64 -14.12 -22.06
C LEU A 211 -4.91 -13.25 -20.82
N LEU A 212 -4.61 -13.74 -19.62
CA LEU A 212 -4.75 -12.96 -18.39
C LEU A 212 -3.83 -11.74 -18.38
N TRP A 213 -2.59 -11.90 -18.85
CA TRP A 213 -1.65 -10.79 -18.96
C TRP A 213 -2.12 -9.73 -19.95
N LEU A 214 -2.53 -10.12 -21.16
CA LEU A 214 -3.08 -9.20 -22.15
C LEU A 214 -4.37 -8.53 -21.67
N ALA A 215 -5.26 -9.29 -21.04
CA ALA A 215 -6.49 -8.74 -20.45
C ALA A 215 -6.17 -7.69 -19.38
N SER A 216 -5.17 -7.92 -18.54
CA SER A 216 -4.75 -6.93 -17.53
C SER A 216 -4.23 -5.63 -18.15
N LEU A 217 -3.49 -5.71 -19.27
CA LEU A 217 -3.04 -4.52 -20.00
C LEU A 217 -4.20 -3.77 -20.66
N VAL A 218 -5.14 -4.49 -21.28
CA VAL A 218 -6.33 -3.88 -21.89
C VAL A 218 -7.18 -3.19 -20.82
N LEU A 219 -7.39 -3.83 -19.67
CA LEU A 219 -8.12 -3.24 -18.55
C LEU A 219 -7.42 -2.00 -18.00
N LEU A 220 -6.09 -2.05 -17.82
CA LEU A 220 -5.31 -0.89 -17.39
C LEU A 220 -5.47 0.28 -18.37
N LEU A 221 -5.33 0.04 -19.67
CA LEU A 221 -5.49 1.07 -20.70
C LEU A 221 -6.94 1.61 -20.75
N ALA A 222 -7.94 0.73 -20.56
CA ALA A 222 -9.35 1.08 -20.55
C ALA A 222 -9.75 1.90 -19.31
N VAL A 223 -9.08 1.73 -18.18
CA VAL A 223 -9.30 2.54 -16.97
C VAL A 223 -8.58 3.89 -17.06
N VAL A 224 -7.36 3.91 -17.60
CA VAL A 224 -6.55 5.13 -17.73
C VAL A 224 -7.07 6.07 -18.83
N GLY A 225 -7.63 5.53 -19.92
CA GLY A 225 -8.16 6.32 -21.04
C GLY A 225 -9.24 7.34 -20.63
N PRO A 226 -10.33 6.93 -19.94
CA PRO A 226 -11.41 7.82 -19.49
C PRO A 226 -10.99 8.84 -18.42
N LEU A 227 -9.99 8.51 -17.58
CA LEU A 227 -9.45 9.44 -16.57
C LEU A 227 -8.72 10.61 -17.22
N ARG A 228 -8.12 10.39 -18.40
CA ARG A 228 -7.48 11.41 -19.22
C ARG A 228 -8.48 12.43 -19.80
N THR A 229 -9.69 11.99 -20.13
CA THR A 229 -10.76 12.86 -20.66
C THR A 229 -11.40 13.72 -19.59
N ARG A 230 -11.45 13.25 -18.33
CA ARG A 230 -12.00 14.03 -17.22
C ARG A 230 -11.07 15.12 -16.71
N ALA A 231 -9.75 14.92 -16.71
CA ALA A 231 -8.82 15.96 -16.27
C ALA A 231 -8.84 17.20 -17.19
N ASN A 232 -9.05 17.00 -18.50
CA ASN A 232 -9.22 18.08 -19.48
C ASN A 232 -10.54 18.88 -19.33
N LEU A 233 -11.49 18.43 -18.49
CA LEU A 233 -12.75 19.15 -18.24
C LEU A 233 -12.68 20.07 -17.02
N TYR A 234 -11.56 20.08 -16.29
CA TYR A 234 -11.32 20.90 -15.11
C TYR A 234 -10.15 21.89 -15.28
N GLU A 235 -9.65 22.05 -16.52
CA GLU A 235 -8.90 23.24 -16.99
C GLU A 235 -9.89 24.21 -17.67
#